data_AF-A0A967CE89-F1
#
_entry.id   AF-A0A967CE89-F1
#
_cell.length_a   1.000
_cell.length_b   1.000
_cell.length_c   1.000
_cell.angle_alpha   90.00
_cell.angle_beta   90.00
_cell.angle_gamma   90.00
#
_symmetry.space_group_name_H-M   'P 1'
#
loop_
_entity.id
_entity.type
_entity.pdbx_description
1 polymer ?
#
loop_
_entity_poly.entity_id
_entity_poly.type
_entity_poly.pdbx_seq_one_letter_code
_entity_poly.pdbx_strand_id
1 'polypeptide(L)'
;MMISLAIGAVLTIGVVSLFTANSETYNALQGQTRLQENAGFALETLSRDLQKAGYRGCFSSGSSPYFTMTSASGIPYESDLRTGIELFDANGDGTWTPSTASLNAAVTGAAFFDTDLLTVRYLDDDEAYLNVALATSIEDITVSITDEGLETLTVGDIVAIHDCEKATLFRVTGRADAGGVTTLQHAVGASLE
;
A
#
# COMPACT_ATOMS: atom_id res chain seq x y z
N MET A 1 42.07 50.14 37.78
CA MET A 1 41.05 49.28 38.41
C MET A 1 39.73 49.23 37.63
N MET A 2 39.21 50.33 37.06
CA MET A 2 37.97 50.27 36.27
C MET A 2 38.15 49.66 34.87
N ILE A 3 39.32 49.88 34.24
CA ILE A 3 39.63 49.38 32.88
C ILE A 3 39.69 47.84 32.83
N SER A 4 40.25 47.20 33.85
CA SER A 4 40.34 45.73 33.92
C SER A 4 38.96 45.05 34.05
N LEU A 5 38.05 45.65 34.81
CA LEU A 5 36.67 45.17 34.94
C LEU A 5 35.88 45.34 33.64
N ALA A 6 36.06 46.46 32.95
CA ALA A 6 35.42 46.71 31.66
C ALA A 6 35.88 45.69 30.59
N ILE A 7 37.19 45.40 30.52
CA ILE A 7 37.74 44.41 29.58
C ILE A 7 37.22 43.00 29.91
N GLY A 8 37.19 42.62 31.20
CA GLY A 8 36.64 41.34 31.63
C GLY A 8 35.16 41.15 31.23
N ALA A 9 34.33 42.18 31.41
CA ALA A 9 32.92 42.14 31.04
C ALA A 9 32.73 41.93 29.51
N VAL A 10 33.47 42.68 28.68
CA VAL A 10 33.39 42.55 27.21
C VAL A 10 33.76 41.13 26.75
N LEU A 11 34.82 40.54 27.33
CA LEU A 11 35.23 39.18 26.99
C LEU A 11 34.16 38.15 27.37
N THR A 12 33.55 38.27 28.56
CA THR A 12 32.49 37.33 28.97
C THR A 12 31.26 37.41 28.07
N ILE A 13 30.86 38.61 27.62
CA ILE A 13 29.76 38.80 26.67
C ILE A 13 30.10 38.13 25.34
N GLY A 14 31.33 38.31 24.84
CA GLY A 14 31.80 37.65 23.63
C GLY A 14 31.71 36.13 23.70
N VAL A 15 32.17 35.53 24.79
CA VAL A 15 32.13 34.07 24.99
C VAL A 15 30.69 33.53 25.08
N VAL A 16 29.80 34.22 25.80
CA VAL A 16 28.39 33.82 25.90
C VAL A 16 27.71 33.87 24.53
N SER A 17 27.98 34.91 23.74
CA SER A 17 27.43 35.03 22.38
C SER A 17 27.91 33.90 21.45
N LEU A 18 29.20 33.54 21.54
CA LEU A 18 29.77 32.42 20.78
C LEU A 18 29.15 31.09 21.20
N PHE A 19 29.03 30.83 22.51
CA PHE A 19 28.40 29.61 23.01
C PHE A 19 26.94 29.48 22.57
N THR A 20 26.20 30.60 22.58
CA THR A 20 24.81 30.64 22.13
C THR A 20 24.71 30.34 20.63
N ALA A 21 25.53 31.01 19.81
CA ALA A 21 25.58 30.77 18.37
C ALA A 21 25.97 29.33 18.01
N ASN A 22 26.93 28.74 18.75
CA ASN A 22 27.31 27.33 18.58
C ASN A 22 26.17 26.38 18.97
N SER A 23 25.44 26.69 20.05
CA SER A 23 24.30 25.87 20.49
C SER A 23 23.16 25.92 19.48
N GLU A 24 22.84 27.09 18.94
CA GLU A 24 21.86 27.25 17.85
C GLU A 24 22.27 26.47 16.60
N THR A 25 23.53 26.58 16.19
CA THR A 25 24.08 25.85 15.05
C THR A 25 23.99 24.33 15.26
N TYR A 26 24.34 23.85 16.47
CA TYR A 26 24.23 22.44 16.82
C TYR A 26 22.78 21.93 16.74
N ASN A 27 21.82 22.69 17.27
CA ASN A 27 20.41 22.34 17.19
C ASN A 27 19.88 22.32 15.75
N ALA A 28 20.31 23.28 14.92
CA ALA A 28 19.95 23.32 13.50
C ALA A 28 20.49 22.10 12.74
N LEU A 29 21.76 21.74 12.97
CA LEU A 29 22.37 20.54 12.39
C LEU A 29 21.65 19.27 12.84
N GLN A 30 21.34 19.15 14.13
CA GLN A 30 20.61 18.00 14.66
C GLN A 30 19.19 17.88 14.07
N GLY A 31 18.50 19.01 13.88
CA GLY A 31 17.22 19.06 13.19
C GLY A 31 17.33 18.61 11.74
N GLN A 32 18.35 19.07 11.02
CA GLN A 32 18.62 18.67 9.65
C GLN A 32 18.92 17.16 9.53
N THR A 33 19.70 16.60 10.45
CA THR A 33 20.00 15.15 10.47
C THR A 33 18.72 14.35 10.66
N ARG A 34 17.85 14.73 11.60
CA ARG A 34 16.57 14.04 11.83
C ARG A 34 15.65 14.11 10.62
N LEU A 35 15.59 15.26 9.94
CA LEU A 35 14.80 15.40 8.71
C LEU A 35 15.32 14.50 7.61
N GLN A 36 16.64 14.40 7.43
CA GLN A 36 17.25 13.52 6.44
C GLN A 36 17.05 12.03 6.76
N GLU A 37 17.13 11.65 8.03
CA GLU A 37 16.84 10.27 8.48
C GLU A 37 15.38 9.90 8.23
N ASN A 38 14.45 10.76 8.62
CA ASN A 38 13.01 10.55 8.40
C ASN A 38 12.67 10.50 6.90
N ALA A 39 13.28 11.38 6.10
CA ALA A 39 13.10 11.35 4.65
C ALA A 39 13.66 10.06 4.04
N GLY A 40 14.83 9.60 4.51
CA GLY A 40 15.40 8.32 4.09
C GLY A 40 14.49 7.14 4.40
N PHE A 41 13.93 7.09 5.62
CA PHE A 41 12.98 6.06 6.00
C PHE A 41 11.71 6.08 5.14
N ALA A 42 11.09 7.25 4.97
CA ALA A 42 9.88 7.39 4.16
C ALA A 42 10.09 6.97 2.70
N LEU A 43 11.21 7.37 2.09
CA LEU A 43 11.56 6.99 0.72
C LEU A 43 11.84 5.50 0.57
N GLU A 44 12.47 4.87 1.55
CA GLU A 44 12.73 3.42 1.54
C GLU A 44 11.41 2.63 1.61
N THR A 45 10.49 3.02 2.50
CA THR A 45 9.16 2.39 2.57
C THR A 45 8.40 2.56 1.26
N LEU A 46 8.34 3.78 0.72
CA LEU A 46 7.68 4.04 -0.57
C LEU A 46 8.34 3.26 -1.72
N SER A 47 9.68 3.19 -1.76
CA SER A 47 10.39 2.44 -2.81
C SER A 47 10.05 0.96 -2.78
N ARG A 48 9.96 0.36 -1.58
CA ARG A 48 9.61 -1.05 -1.40
C ARG A 48 8.21 -1.37 -1.90
N ASP A 49 7.23 -0.51 -1.64
CA ASP A 49 5.87 -0.70 -2.15
C ASP A 49 5.79 -0.48 -3.66
N LEU A 50 6.49 0.55 -4.17
CA LEU A 50 6.55 0.82 -5.61
C LEU A 50 7.23 -0.28 -6.42
N GLN A 51 8.22 -0.98 -5.84
CA GLN A 51 8.86 -2.14 -6.49
C GLN A 51 7.90 -3.32 -6.67
N LYS A 52 6.91 -3.46 -5.80
CA LYS A 52 5.87 -4.49 -5.90
C LYS A 52 4.70 -4.05 -6.78
N ALA A 53 4.63 -2.78 -7.19
CA ALA A 53 3.48 -2.24 -7.90
C ALA A 53 3.15 -3.05 -9.16
N GLY A 54 1.88 -3.44 -9.29
CA GLY A 54 1.39 -4.26 -10.39
C GLY A 54 1.82 -5.72 -10.31
N TYR A 55 2.39 -6.19 -9.21
CA TYR A 55 2.67 -7.61 -9.00
C TYR A 55 1.36 -8.41 -8.97
N ARG A 56 1.32 -9.46 -9.80
CA ARG A 56 0.18 -10.36 -10.00
C ARG A 56 0.64 -11.82 -10.03
N GLY A 57 1.63 -12.17 -9.21
CA GLY A 57 2.28 -13.48 -9.23
C GLY A 57 3.02 -13.75 -10.54
N CYS A 58 2.99 -14.98 -11.04
CA CYS A 58 3.66 -15.33 -12.31
C CYS A 58 3.10 -14.56 -13.52
N PHE A 59 1.83 -14.13 -13.47
CA PHE A 59 1.17 -13.38 -14.55
C PHE A 59 1.61 -11.90 -14.62
N SER A 60 2.57 -11.44 -13.81
CA SER A 60 2.99 -10.03 -13.76
C SER A 60 3.46 -9.44 -15.11
N SER A 61 3.83 -10.28 -16.09
CA SER A 61 4.19 -9.84 -17.45
C SER A 61 3.01 -9.80 -18.45
N GLY A 62 1.82 -10.25 -18.04
CA GLY A 62 0.61 -10.29 -18.85
C GLY A 62 -0.09 -8.94 -18.97
N SER A 63 -0.96 -8.80 -19.97
CA SER A 63 -1.63 -7.53 -20.29
C SER A 63 -2.67 -7.09 -19.25
N SER A 64 -3.63 -7.96 -18.90
CA SER A 64 -4.68 -7.67 -17.91
C SER A 64 -5.22 -8.96 -17.31
N PRO A 65 -5.49 -9.02 -15.99
CA PRO A 65 -6.15 -10.16 -15.39
C PRO A 65 -7.62 -10.21 -15.81
N TYR A 66 -8.20 -11.38 -15.70
CA TYR A 66 -9.64 -11.62 -15.81
C TYR A 66 -10.33 -11.42 -14.45
N PHE A 67 -11.66 -11.31 -14.48
CA PHE A 67 -12.48 -11.14 -13.29
C PHE A 67 -13.73 -12.01 -13.42
N THR A 68 -14.01 -12.82 -12.40
CA THR A 68 -15.20 -13.71 -12.35
C THR A 68 -16.41 -13.02 -11.70
N MET A 69 -16.21 -11.85 -11.12
CA MET A 69 -17.21 -11.04 -10.40
C MET A 69 -18.11 -10.27 -11.40
N THR A 70 -19.39 -10.01 -11.07
CA THR A 70 -20.33 -9.41 -12.06
C THR A 70 -19.93 -7.97 -12.40
N SER A 71 -19.81 -7.70 -13.71
CA SER A 71 -19.56 -6.39 -14.34
C SER A 71 -18.28 -5.66 -13.91
N ALA A 72 -17.66 -4.91 -14.83
CA ALA A 72 -16.48 -4.09 -14.52
C ALA A 72 -16.71 -3.03 -13.42
N SER A 73 -17.99 -2.74 -13.10
CA SER A 73 -18.44 -1.87 -12.01
C SER A 73 -18.57 -2.54 -10.64
N GLY A 74 -18.43 -3.87 -10.55
CA GLY A 74 -18.52 -4.64 -9.31
C GLY A 74 -17.18 -4.96 -8.64
N ILE A 75 -16.06 -4.52 -9.24
CA ILE A 75 -14.71 -4.70 -8.70
C ILE A 75 -14.42 -3.52 -7.77
N PRO A 76 -14.15 -3.75 -6.47
CA PRO A 76 -13.69 -2.68 -5.60
C PRO A 76 -12.42 -2.05 -6.12
N TYR A 77 -12.35 -0.73 -6.00
CA TYR A 77 -11.22 0.08 -6.49
C TYR A 77 -9.87 -0.41 -5.96
N GLU A 78 -9.80 -0.83 -4.71
CA GLU A 78 -8.59 -1.37 -4.06
C GLU A 78 -8.10 -2.69 -4.69
N SER A 79 -9.02 -3.49 -5.24
CA SER A 79 -8.74 -4.79 -5.83
C SER A 79 -8.56 -4.75 -7.36
N ASP A 80 -8.67 -3.57 -7.96
CA ASP A 80 -8.50 -3.42 -9.41
C ASP A 80 -7.02 -3.50 -9.79
N LEU A 81 -6.56 -4.73 -10.00
CA LEU A 81 -5.19 -4.98 -10.36
C LEU A 81 -4.84 -4.58 -11.79
N ARG A 82 -5.77 -4.12 -12.65
CA ARG A 82 -5.48 -3.72 -14.05
C ARG A 82 -4.41 -2.64 -14.14
N THR A 83 -4.33 -1.78 -13.13
CA THR A 83 -3.35 -0.71 -12.98
C THR A 83 -2.60 -0.87 -11.67
N GLY A 84 -1.27 -1.04 -11.76
CA GLY A 84 -0.42 -1.18 -10.57
C GLY A 84 -0.17 0.15 -9.83
N ILE A 85 -0.08 1.26 -10.58
CA ILE A 85 0.10 2.61 -10.03
C ILE A 85 -0.91 3.55 -10.68
N GLU A 86 -1.57 4.36 -9.87
CA GLU A 86 -2.40 5.47 -10.32
C GLU A 86 -2.13 6.71 -9.48
N LEU A 87 -2.14 7.87 -10.12
CA LEU A 87 -2.00 9.17 -9.48
C LEU A 87 -3.28 9.96 -9.66
N PHE A 88 -3.67 10.68 -8.62
CA PHE A 88 -4.82 11.56 -8.63
C PHE A 88 -4.45 12.92 -8.07
N ASP A 89 -4.59 13.95 -8.89
CA ASP A 89 -4.33 15.34 -8.49
C ASP A 89 -5.54 15.89 -7.74
N ALA A 90 -5.31 16.59 -6.63
CA ALA A 90 -6.37 17.24 -5.87
C ALA A 90 -6.87 18.51 -6.57
N ASN A 91 -8.19 18.70 -6.63
CA ASN A 91 -8.82 19.87 -7.25
C ASN A 91 -9.09 21.02 -6.25
N GLY A 92 -8.76 20.86 -4.97
CA GLY A 92 -9.05 21.84 -3.92
C GLY A 92 -10.52 21.94 -3.50
N ASP A 93 -11.40 21.07 -4.00
CA ASP A 93 -12.83 21.00 -3.66
C ASP A 93 -13.24 19.65 -3.02
N GLY A 94 -12.24 18.85 -2.61
CA GLY A 94 -12.46 17.49 -2.11
C GLY A 94 -12.70 16.47 -3.20
N THR A 95 -12.39 16.79 -4.46
CA THR A 95 -12.38 15.86 -5.58
C THR A 95 -10.97 15.71 -6.16
N TRP A 96 -10.77 14.65 -6.94
CA TRP A 96 -9.50 14.37 -7.59
C TRP A 96 -9.64 14.04 -9.08
N THR A 97 -8.59 14.32 -9.85
CA THR A 97 -8.49 13.96 -11.28
C THR A 97 -7.38 12.95 -11.53
N PRO A 98 -7.60 11.91 -12.37
CA PRO A 98 -8.80 11.66 -13.17
C PRO A 98 -9.96 11.08 -12.33
N SER A 99 -11.18 11.59 -12.55
CA SER A 99 -12.39 11.15 -11.81
C SER A 99 -12.92 9.77 -12.23
N THR A 100 -12.16 9.04 -13.05
CA THR A 100 -12.61 7.79 -13.68
C THR A 100 -12.56 6.60 -12.74
N ALA A 101 -11.91 6.75 -11.60
CA ALA A 101 -11.93 5.77 -10.54
C ALA A 101 -12.87 6.21 -9.42
N SER A 102 -13.82 5.36 -9.06
CA SER A 102 -14.57 5.52 -7.82
C SER A 102 -13.62 5.22 -6.66
N LEU A 103 -12.79 6.20 -6.27
CA LEU A 103 -12.04 6.16 -5.03
C LEU A 103 -13.03 5.79 -3.93
N ASN A 104 -12.71 4.78 -3.13
CA ASN A 104 -13.63 4.37 -2.08
C ASN A 104 -13.74 5.49 -1.01
N ALA A 105 -14.83 5.47 -0.26
CA ALA A 105 -15.11 6.48 0.77
C ALA A 105 -14.04 6.51 1.88
N ALA A 106 -13.35 5.38 2.13
CA ALA A 106 -12.30 5.29 3.13
C ALA A 106 -11.04 6.07 2.70
N VAL A 107 -10.63 5.95 1.43
CA VAL A 107 -9.48 6.68 0.84
C VAL A 107 -9.78 8.16 0.80
N THR A 108 -10.95 8.56 0.29
CA THR A 108 -11.35 9.98 0.20
C THR A 108 -11.58 10.61 1.57
N GLY A 109 -12.04 9.86 2.57
CA GLY A 109 -12.21 10.34 3.95
C GLY A 109 -10.91 10.43 4.76
N ALA A 110 -9.88 9.67 4.39
CA ALA A 110 -8.56 9.71 5.02
C ALA A 110 -7.61 10.73 4.37
N ALA A 111 -7.89 11.13 3.13
CA ALA A 111 -7.09 12.12 2.41
C ALA A 111 -7.11 13.47 3.14
N PHE A 112 -5.94 14.12 3.26
CA PHE A 112 -5.88 15.49 3.73
C PHE A 112 -6.44 16.43 2.64
N PHE A 113 -6.99 17.56 3.09
CA PHE A 113 -7.53 18.55 2.16
C PHE A 113 -6.43 19.03 1.22
N ASP A 114 -6.73 19.06 -0.08
CA ASP A 114 -5.84 19.56 -1.14
C ASP A 114 -4.52 18.78 -1.31
N THR A 115 -4.51 17.48 -0.97
CA THR A 115 -3.36 16.59 -1.22
C THR A 115 -3.63 15.59 -2.33
N ASP A 116 -2.64 15.40 -3.20
CA ASP A 116 -2.66 14.39 -4.25
C ASP A 116 -2.62 12.96 -3.67
N LEU A 117 -3.16 12.00 -4.42
CA LEU A 117 -3.21 10.59 -4.05
C LEU A 117 -2.33 9.77 -4.98
N LEU A 118 -1.46 8.96 -4.37
CA LEU A 118 -0.71 7.91 -5.06
C LEU A 118 -1.26 6.56 -4.60
N THR A 119 -1.88 5.82 -5.52
CA THR A 119 -2.37 4.47 -5.25
C THR A 119 -1.42 3.45 -5.84
N VAL A 120 -0.99 2.50 -5.03
CA VAL A 120 -0.14 1.38 -5.42
C VAL A 120 -0.90 0.10 -5.11
N ARG A 121 -0.99 -0.80 -6.09
CA ARG A 121 -1.69 -2.08 -5.95
C ARG A 121 -0.79 -3.22 -6.36
N TYR A 122 -0.84 -4.28 -5.60
CA TYR A 122 -0.11 -5.52 -5.83
C TYR A 122 -0.83 -6.66 -5.10
N LEU A 123 -0.63 -7.89 -5.56
CA LEU A 123 -0.99 -9.06 -4.77
C LEU A 123 -0.07 -9.19 -3.57
N ASP A 124 -0.65 -9.60 -2.44
CA ASP A 124 0.12 -9.97 -1.27
C ASP A 124 0.98 -11.22 -1.55
N ASP A 125 2.01 -11.42 -0.73
CA ASP A 125 2.95 -12.55 -0.84
C ASP A 125 2.42 -13.83 -0.16
N ASP A 126 1.20 -13.76 0.39
CA ASP A 126 0.48 -14.89 0.98
C ASP A 126 -0.11 -15.78 -0.14
N GLU A 127 0.71 -16.71 -0.64
CA GLU A 127 0.37 -17.60 -1.74
C GLU A 127 0.17 -19.06 -1.28
N ALA A 128 -0.77 -19.74 -1.93
CA ALA A 128 -1.04 -21.17 -1.74
C ALA A 128 -1.15 -21.89 -3.08
N TYR A 129 -0.76 -23.16 -3.11
CA TYR A 129 -0.84 -23.96 -4.34
C TYR A 129 -2.16 -24.74 -4.38
N LEU A 130 -2.71 -24.88 -5.59
CA LEU A 130 -3.86 -25.74 -5.79
C LEU A 130 -3.52 -27.20 -5.48
N ASN A 131 -4.39 -27.86 -4.71
CA ASN A 131 -4.30 -29.30 -4.49
C ASN A 131 -4.66 -30.09 -5.75
N VAL A 132 -5.55 -29.54 -6.57
CA VAL A 132 -6.06 -30.14 -7.80
C VAL A 132 -6.10 -29.07 -8.89
N ALA A 133 -5.59 -29.41 -10.08
CA ALA A 133 -5.64 -28.51 -11.22
C ALA A 133 -7.10 -28.24 -11.64
N LEU A 134 -7.44 -26.98 -11.85
CA LEU A 134 -8.73 -26.57 -12.37
C LEU A 134 -8.81 -26.88 -13.87
N ALA A 135 -9.76 -27.72 -14.26
CA ALA A 135 -10.05 -28.01 -15.66
C ALA A 135 -11.02 -26.99 -16.26
N THR A 136 -11.90 -26.41 -15.44
CA THR A 136 -12.86 -25.37 -15.86
C THR A 136 -12.89 -24.21 -14.87
N SER A 137 -13.33 -23.04 -15.34
CA SER A 137 -13.40 -21.81 -14.54
C SER A 137 -14.58 -21.73 -13.58
N ILE A 138 -15.28 -22.84 -13.33
CA ILE A 138 -16.46 -22.93 -12.44
C ILE A 138 -16.27 -23.97 -11.33
N GLU A 139 -15.12 -24.66 -11.32
CA GLU A 139 -14.80 -25.65 -10.29
C GLU A 139 -14.41 -24.95 -8.99
N ASP A 140 -14.73 -25.58 -7.87
CA ASP A 140 -14.31 -25.10 -6.56
C ASP A 140 -12.78 -25.13 -6.44
N ILE A 141 -12.22 -24.12 -5.79
CA ILE A 141 -10.78 -23.97 -5.61
C ILE A 141 -10.38 -24.68 -4.31
N THR A 142 -9.63 -25.76 -4.42
CA THR A 142 -9.15 -26.53 -3.26
C THR A 142 -7.67 -26.28 -3.02
N VAL A 143 -7.33 -25.89 -1.79
CA VAL A 143 -5.98 -25.54 -1.31
C VAL A 143 -5.74 -26.17 0.06
N SER A 144 -4.49 -26.40 0.46
CA SER A 144 -4.20 -27.05 1.75
C SER A 144 -4.12 -26.04 2.89
N ILE A 145 -4.66 -26.38 4.07
CA ILE A 145 -4.68 -25.51 5.26
C ILE A 145 -3.26 -25.27 5.81
N THR A 146 -2.28 -26.09 5.42
CA THR A 146 -0.87 -25.88 5.79
C THR A 146 -0.21 -24.72 5.07
N ASP A 147 -0.86 -24.15 4.06
CA ASP A 147 -0.32 -23.03 3.30
C ASP A 147 -0.59 -21.74 4.09
N GLU A 148 0.49 -21.07 4.51
CA GLU A 148 0.42 -19.85 5.31
C GLU A 148 -0.37 -18.75 4.56
N GLY A 149 -1.18 -17.98 5.27
CA GLY A 149 -1.95 -16.86 4.70
C GLY A 149 -3.42 -17.18 4.38
N LEU A 150 -3.79 -18.44 4.11
CA LEU A 150 -5.19 -18.77 3.82
C LEU A 150 -6.10 -18.83 5.05
N GLU A 151 -5.56 -18.94 6.26
CA GLU A 151 -6.38 -19.02 7.49
C GLU A 151 -7.17 -17.75 7.77
N THR A 152 -6.73 -16.61 7.24
CA THR A 152 -7.37 -15.31 7.41
C THR A 152 -8.48 -15.04 6.40
N LEU A 153 -8.54 -15.81 5.29
CA LEU A 153 -9.54 -15.64 4.25
C LEU A 153 -10.94 -16.01 4.73
N THR A 154 -11.87 -15.11 4.48
CA THR A 154 -13.28 -15.22 4.83
C THR A 154 -14.17 -15.05 3.60
N VAL A 155 -15.46 -15.39 3.76
CA VAL A 155 -16.45 -15.15 2.71
C VAL A 155 -16.60 -13.64 2.51
N GLY A 156 -16.49 -13.20 1.25
CA GLY A 156 -16.51 -11.79 0.87
C GLY A 156 -15.17 -11.27 0.35
N ASP A 157 -14.07 -11.91 0.76
CA ASP A 157 -12.73 -11.53 0.37
C ASP A 157 -12.49 -11.77 -1.13
N ILE A 158 -11.63 -10.93 -1.70
CA ILE A 158 -11.22 -11.00 -3.10
C ILE A 158 -9.85 -11.63 -3.15
N VAL A 159 -9.77 -12.70 -3.91
CA VAL A 159 -8.54 -13.49 -4.09
C VAL A 159 -8.23 -13.55 -5.56
N ALA A 160 -6.94 -13.59 -5.89
CA ALA A 160 -6.49 -13.85 -7.24
C ALA A 160 -5.93 -15.26 -7.33
N ILE A 161 -6.19 -15.91 -8.46
CA ILE A 161 -5.53 -17.14 -8.86
C ILE A 161 -4.80 -16.87 -10.16
N HIS A 162 -3.56 -17.35 -10.27
CA HIS A 162 -2.74 -17.11 -11.44
C HIS A 162 -1.92 -18.34 -11.84
N ASP A 163 -1.65 -18.42 -13.12
CA ASP A 163 -0.51 -19.11 -13.70
C ASP A 163 0.35 -18.09 -14.48
N CYS A 164 1.33 -18.54 -15.25
CA CYS A 164 2.19 -17.63 -16.02
C CYS A 164 1.54 -17.11 -17.32
N GLU A 165 0.34 -17.58 -17.68
CA GLU A 165 -0.40 -17.25 -18.89
C GLU A 165 -1.69 -16.48 -18.60
N LYS A 166 -2.33 -16.69 -17.44
CA LYS A 166 -3.62 -16.14 -17.04
C LYS A 166 -3.63 -15.85 -15.55
N ALA A 167 -4.26 -14.75 -15.17
CA ALA A 167 -4.69 -14.50 -13.80
C ALA A 167 -6.17 -14.15 -13.80
N THR A 168 -6.90 -14.57 -12.76
CA THR A 168 -8.27 -14.17 -12.55
C THR A 168 -8.52 -13.81 -11.09
N LEU A 169 -9.26 -12.73 -10.87
CA LEU A 169 -9.74 -12.34 -9.56
C LEU A 169 -11.17 -12.84 -9.36
N PHE A 170 -11.45 -13.34 -8.17
CA PHE A 170 -12.77 -13.83 -7.79
C PHE A 170 -13.07 -13.45 -6.34
N ARG A 171 -14.36 -13.47 -6.00
CA ARG A 171 -14.82 -13.33 -4.63
C ARG A 171 -15.05 -14.70 -4.03
N VAL A 172 -14.58 -14.90 -2.80
CA VAL A 172 -14.94 -16.08 -2.00
C VAL A 172 -16.42 -15.97 -1.62
N THR A 173 -17.25 -16.83 -2.19
CA THR A 173 -18.69 -16.90 -1.87
C THR A 173 -19.01 -17.96 -0.82
N GLY A 174 -18.07 -18.87 -0.57
CA GLY A 174 -18.19 -19.91 0.42
C GLY A 174 -16.81 -20.46 0.78
N ARG A 175 -16.67 -20.91 2.02
CA ARG A 175 -15.46 -21.56 2.52
C ARG A 175 -15.87 -22.83 3.26
N ALA A 176 -15.18 -23.93 2.97
CA ALA A 176 -15.35 -25.19 3.68
C ALA A 176 -13.99 -25.79 4.01
N ASP A 177 -13.75 -26.07 5.29
CA ASP A 177 -12.52 -26.67 5.78
C ASP A 177 -12.80 -28.15 6.15
N ALA A 178 -12.16 -29.09 5.46
CA ALA A 178 -12.34 -30.51 5.70
C ALA A 178 -11.01 -31.28 5.53
N GLY A 179 -10.60 -32.02 6.56
CA GLY A 179 -9.47 -32.94 6.48
C GLY A 179 -8.11 -32.29 6.13
N GLY A 180 -7.89 -31.02 6.52
CA GLY A 180 -6.65 -30.29 6.18
C GLY A 180 -6.69 -29.58 4.82
N VAL A 181 -7.84 -29.60 4.12
CA VAL A 181 -8.06 -28.93 2.84
C VAL A 181 -9.13 -27.85 3.01
N THR A 182 -8.82 -26.64 2.55
CA THR A 182 -9.77 -25.54 2.40
C THR A 182 -10.33 -25.57 0.98
N THR A 183 -11.64 -25.58 0.86
CA THR A 183 -12.35 -25.41 -0.41
C THR A 183 -12.96 -24.02 -0.44
N LEU A 184 -12.52 -23.20 -1.39
CA LEU A 184 -13.04 -21.87 -1.66
C LEU A 184 -14.01 -21.97 -2.84
N GLN A 185 -15.25 -21.61 -2.57
CA GLN A 185 -16.29 -21.53 -3.59
C GLN A 185 -16.32 -20.13 -4.16
N HIS A 186 -16.61 -20.05 -5.45
CA HIS A 186 -16.84 -18.79 -6.14
C HIS A 186 -18.03 -18.90 -7.08
N ALA A 187 -18.80 -17.82 -7.23
CA ALA A 187 -19.90 -17.76 -8.19
C ALA A 187 -19.64 -16.71 -9.26
N VAL A 188 -19.98 -17.04 -10.50
CA VAL A 188 -20.01 -16.04 -11.58
C VAL A 188 -21.06 -15.02 -11.22
N GLY A 189 -20.61 -13.78 -11.04
CA GLY A 189 -21.51 -12.66 -10.88
C GLY A 189 -21.92 -12.26 -9.46
N ALA A 190 -21.20 -12.70 -8.43
CA ALA A 190 -21.42 -12.24 -7.06
C ALA A 190 -21.06 -10.74 -6.89
N SER A 191 -22.07 -9.86 -6.75
CA SER A 191 -21.89 -8.42 -6.50
C SER A 191 -21.33 -8.16 -5.10
N LEU A 192 -20.69 -6.99 -4.91
CA LEU A 192 -20.51 -6.39 -3.59
C LEU A 192 -21.90 -5.99 -3.10
N GLU A 193 -22.33 -6.49 -1.94
CA GLU A 193 -23.40 -5.83 -1.18
C GLU A 193 -22.83 -4.61 -0.45
#